data_AF-A0A241XDX0-F1
#
_entry.id   AF-A0A241XDX0-F1
#
_cell.length_a   1.000
_cell.length_b   1.000
_cell.length_c   1.000
_cell.angle_alpha   90.00
_cell.angle_beta   90.00
_cell.angle_gamma   90.00
#
_symmetry.space_group_name_H-M   'P 1'
#
loop_
_entity.id
_entity.type
_entity.pdbx_description
1 polymer ?
#
loop_
_entity_poly.entity_id
_entity_poly.type
_entity_poly.pdbx_seq_one_letter_code
_entity_poly.pdbx_strand_id
1 'polypeptide(L)'
;TKEDLLRELLAPTSTFAGSTEVLAHAVSGNELWTVVKRTFHLAGFYFGKPAGHSITMIELHLLDCSAGQWGYKTIPEKAGPFYYGCPLEFLDLAHDETNQEWRDRLTQEHQA
;
A
#
# COMPACT_ATOMS: atom_id res chain seq x y z
N THR A 1 -4.52 -19.87 4.32
CA THR A 1 -5.77 -19.22 4.78
C THR A 1 -5.69 -17.73 4.51
N LYS A 2 -6.67 -16.93 4.94
CA LYS A 2 -6.58 -15.46 4.85
C LYS A 2 -5.36 -14.94 5.63
N GLU A 3 -5.11 -15.53 6.80
CA GLU A 3 -3.99 -15.18 7.68
C GLU A 3 -2.64 -15.46 7.02
N ASP A 4 -2.52 -16.56 6.27
CA ASP A 4 -1.29 -16.85 5.51
C ASP A 4 -1.06 -15.80 4.42
N LEU A 5 -2.12 -15.39 3.71
CA LEU A 5 -2.03 -14.34 2.70
C LEU A 5 -1.64 -12.99 3.33
N LEU A 6 -2.23 -12.65 4.48
CA LEU A 6 -1.85 -11.43 5.22
C LEU A 6 -0.37 -11.49 5.63
N ARG A 7 0.13 -12.63 6.12
CA ARG A 7 1.55 -12.78 6.46
C ARG A 7 2.45 -12.61 5.25
N GLU A 8 2.06 -13.13 4.10
CA GLU A 8 2.80 -12.94 2.84
C GLU A 8 2.85 -11.47 2.44
N LEU A 9 1.71 -10.78 2.44
CA LEU A 9 1.59 -9.38 2.04
C LEU A 9 2.34 -8.42 2.99
N LEU A 10 2.42 -8.77 4.27
CA LEU A 10 3.09 -7.97 5.29
C LEU A 10 4.58 -8.29 5.43
N ALA A 11 5.05 -9.38 4.83
CA ALA A 11 6.46 -9.75 4.89
C ALA A 11 7.30 -8.77 4.07
N PRO A 12 8.47 -8.34 4.59
CA PRO A 12 9.40 -7.56 3.80
C PRO A 12 9.89 -8.40 2.61
N THR A 13 9.99 -7.77 1.45
CA THR A 13 10.52 -8.42 0.23
C THR A 13 11.79 -7.73 -0.21
N SER A 14 12.72 -8.50 -0.76
CA SER A 14 13.96 -7.95 -1.33
C SER A 14 14.32 -8.73 -2.58
N THR A 15 14.55 -7.99 -3.65
CA THR A 15 14.96 -8.50 -4.96
C THR A 15 16.18 -7.73 -5.43
N PHE A 16 16.75 -8.15 -6.56
CA PHE A 16 17.83 -7.40 -7.19
C PHE A 16 17.44 -5.96 -7.53
N ALA A 17 16.19 -5.72 -7.96
CA ALA A 17 15.75 -4.41 -8.42
C ALA A 17 15.35 -3.45 -7.28
N GLY A 18 14.93 -3.99 -6.14
CA GLY A 18 14.47 -3.20 -5.00
C GLY A 18 13.95 -4.04 -3.85
N SER A 19 13.61 -3.37 -2.77
CA SER A 19 13.04 -3.94 -1.56
C SER A 19 11.79 -3.19 -1.11
N THR A 20 10.96 -3.88 -0.35
CA THR A 20 9.68 -3.38 0.14
C THR A 20 9.55 -3.71 1.62
N GLU A 21 9.15 -2.74 2.42
CA GLU A 21 8.84 -2.89 3.85
C GLU A 21 7.49 -2.25 4.17
N VAL A 22 6.68 -2.91 5.01
CA VAL A 22 5.42 -2.35 5.51
C VAL A 22 5.70 -1.58 6.80
N LEU A 23 5.42 -0.28 6.78
CA LEU A 23 5.63 0.62 7.92
C LEU A 23 4.43 0.64 8.87
N ALA A 24 3.23 0.51 8.31
CA ALA A 24 1.97 0.45 9.06
C ALA A 24 0.94 -0.36 8.27
N HIS A 25 0.00 -1.01 8.95
CA HIS A 25 -1.08 -1.75 8.31
C HIS A 25 -2.40 -1.68 9.08
N ALA A 26 -3.52 -1.82 8.40
CA ALA A 26 -4.83 -2.00 9.00
C ALA A 26 -5.65 -2.98 8.17
N VAL A 27 -6.41 -3.85 8.85
CA VAL A 27 -7.27 -4.84 8.21
C VAL A 27 -8.70 -4.62 8.66
N SER A 28 -9.60 -4.40 7.71
CA SER A 28 -11.03 -4.29 7.95
C SER A 28 -11.79 -5.11 6.92
N GLY A 29 -12.51 -6.13 7.37
CA GLY A 29 -13.15 -7.08 6.45
C GLY A 29 -12.10 -7.64 5.47
N ASN A 30 -12.31 -7.45 4.17
CA ASN A 30 -11.41 -7.90 3.11
C ASN A 30 -10.53 -6.78 2.53
N GLU A 31 -10.41 -5.66 3.23
CA GLU A 31 -9.50 -4.58 2.89
C GLU A 31 -8.27 -4.67 3.80
N LEU A 32 -7.10 -4.85 3.20
CA LEU A 32 -5.82 -4.61 3.86
C LEU A 32 -5.26 -3.29 3.35
N TRP A 33 -5.15 -2.31 4.22
CA TRP A 33 -4.48 -1.04 3.97
C TRP A 33 -3.04 -1.13 4.49
N THR A 34 -2.08 -0.66 3.71
CA THR A 34 -0.67 -0.61 4.12
C THR A 34 -0.02 0.70 3.76
N VAL A 35 0.83 1.20 4.64
CA VAL A 35 1.88 2.16 4.29
C VAL A 35 3.12 1.37 3.95
N VAL A 36 3.61 1.51 2.72
CA VAL A 36 4.73 0.74 2.21
C VAL A 36 5.88 1.66 1.84
N LYS A 37 7.09 1.32 2.30
CA LYS A 37 8.33 1.93 1.81
C LYS A 37 8.97 1.02 0.79
N ARG A 38 9.24 1.57 -0.39
CA ARG A 38 9.90 0.89 -1.51
C ARG A 38 11.25 1.52 -1.75
N THR A 39 12.31 0.72 -1.67
CA THR A 39 13.69 1.15 -1.95
C THR A 39 14.13 0.58 -3.29
N PHE A 40 14.59 1.44 -4.19
CA PHE A 40 15.07 1.04 -5.52
C PHE A 40 16.58 0.81 -5.48
N HIS A 41 17.03 -0.40 -5.79
CA HIS A 41 18.45 -0.75 -5.75
C HIS A 41 19.20 -0.35 -7.04
N LEU A 42 18.46 -0.09 -8.12
CA LEU A 42 19.00 0.26 -9.43
C LEU A 42 18.75 1.74 -9.73
N ALA A 43 19.80 2.44 -10.18
CA ALA A 43 19.68 3.82 -10.63
C ALA A 43 18.77 3.91 -11.87
N GLY A 44 18.00 4.99 -11.96
CA GLY A 44 17.10 5.27 -13.07
C GLY A 44 15.78 4.51 -13.05
N PHE A 45 15.61 3.51 -12.19
CA PHE A 45 14.40 2.68 -12.12
C PHE A 45 13.14 3.48 -11.74
N TYR A 46 13.30 4.50 -10.88
CA TYR A 46 12.25 5.45 -10.54
C TYR A 46 12.62 6.84 -11.06
N PHE A 47 12.05 7.24 -12.20
CA PHE A 47 12.18 8.58 -12.81
C PHE A 47 13.60 9.20 -12.78
N GLY A 48 14.64 8.42 -13.10
CA GLY A 48 16.02 8.93 -13.12
C GLY A 48 16.69 9.10 -11.74
N LYS A 49 16.06 8.67 -10.65
CA LYS A 49 16.62 8.75 -9.29
C LYS A 49 17.82 7.82 -9.09
N PRO A 50 18.74 8.15 -8.16
CA PRO A 50 19.89 7.29 -7.86
C PRO A 50 19.45 5.97 -7.22
N ALA A 51 20.34 4.98 -7.27
CA ALA A 51 20.21 3.76 -6.48
C ALA A 51 20.13 4.10 -4.97
N GLY A 52 19.34 3.34 -4.24
CA GLY A 52 19.02 3.58 -2.82
C GLY A 52 17.90 4.59 -2.59
N HIS A 53 17.38 5.24 -3.64
CA HIS A 53 16.22 6.11 -3.48
C HIS A 53 15.02 5.31 -2.96
N SER A 54 14.29 5.90 -2.01
CA SER A 54 13.11 5.29 -1.40
C SER A 54 11.90 6.20 -1.57
N ILE A 55 10.73 5.58 -1.70
CA ILE A 55 9.43 6.25 -1.65
C ILE A 55 8.56 5.59 -0.58
N THR A 56 7.61 6.35 -0.02
CA THR A 56 6.62 5.85 0.94
C THR A 56 5.21 6.22 0.49
N MET A 57 4.37 5.21 0.30
CA MET A 57 3.03 5.37 -0.30
C MET A 57 1.99 4.46 0.38
N ILE A 58 0.71 4.77 0.20
CA ILE A 58 -0.40 3.91 0.65
C ILE A 58 -0.79 2.92 -0.47
N GLU A 59 -1.04 1.68 -0.08
CA GLU A 59 -1.62 0.64 -0.94
C GLU A 59 -2.85 0.01 -0.26
N LEU A 60 -3.89 -0.23 -1.06
CA LEU A 60 -5.05 -1.05 -0.69
C LEU A 60 -4.92 -2.42 -1.36
N HIS A 61 -4.93 -3.49 -0.57
CA HIS A 61 -5.05 -4.86 -1.04
C HIS A 61 -6.48 -5.35 -0.78
N LEU A 62 -7.26 -5.48 -1.86
CA LEU A 62 -8.58 -6.11 -1.83
C LEU A 62 -8.40 -7.61 -1.83
N LEU A 63 -8.74 -8.26 -0.72
CA LEU A 63 -8.61 -9.69 -0.51
C LEU A 63 -9.89 -10.41 -0.96
N ASP A 64 -9.75 -11.57 -1.59
CA ASP A 64 -10.91 -12.39 -1.95
C ASP A 64 -10.57 -13.89 -1.85
N CYS A 65 -11.61 -14.71 -1.70
CA CYS A 65 -11.50 -16.16 -1.64
C CYS A 65 -12.35 -16.81 -2.72
N SER A 66 -11.70 -17.55 -3.62
CA SER A 66 -12.38 -18.31 -4.68
C SER A 66 -11.95 -19.76 -4.63
N ALA A 67 -12.92 -20.68 -4.63
CA ALA A 67 -12.69 -22.13 -4.51
C ALA A 67 -11.75 -22.54 -3.35
N GLY A 68 -11.80 -21.80 -2.24
CA GLY A 68 -10.95 -22.04 -1.06
C GLY A 68 -9.53 -21.47 -1.17
N GLN A 69 -9.18 -20.80 -2.27
CA GLN A 69 -7.90 -20.12 -2.47
C GLN A 69 -8.06 -18.62 -2.23
N TRP A 70 -7.23 -18.08 -1.36
CA TRP A 70 -7.16 -16.65 -1.08
C TRP A 70 -6.23 -15.96 -2.08
N GLY A 71 -6.66 -14.82 -2.59
CA GLY A 71 -5.87 -13.95 -3.46
C GLY A 71 -6.17 -12.48 -3.15
N TYR A 72 -5.52 -11.59 -3.90
CA TYR A 72 -5.69 -10.16 -3.71
C TYR A 72 -5.50 -9.37 -5.00
N LYS A 73 -6.01 -8.14 -4.98
CA LYS A 73 -5.68 -7.09 -5.96
C LYS A 73 -5.19 -5.85 -5.22
N THR A 74 -4.02 -5.34 -5.61
CA THR A 74 -3.46 -4.10 -5.06
C THR A 74 -3.91 -2.88 -5.87
N ILE A 75 -4.28 -1.81 -5.19
CA ILE A 75 -4.59 -0.50 -5.74
C ILE A 75 -3.75 0.55 -4.99
N PRO A 76 -2.80 1.24 -5.65
CA PRO A 76 -2.01 2.28 -4.99
C PRO A 76 -2.81 3.57 -4.81
N GLU A 77 -2.43 4.38 -3.83
CA GLU A 77 -3.07 5.66 -3.52
C GLU A 77 -3.23 6.56 -4.75
N LYS A 78 -2.18 6.69 -5.58
CA LYS A 78 -2.20 7.52 -6.79
C LYS A 78 -3.36 7.21 -7.74
N ALA A 79 -3.84 5.96 -7.75
CA ALA A 79 -4.95 5.55 -8.59
C ALA A 79 -6.32 6.02 -8.06
N GLY A 80 -6.36 6.61 -6.86
CA GLY A 80 -7.58 7.04 -6.17
C GLY A 80 -8.49 5.85 -5.90
N PRO A 81 -8.13 4.93 -4.98
CA PRO A 81 -9.01 3.81 -4.66
C PRO A 81 -10.34 4.38 -4.17
N PHE A 82 -11.48 4.09 -4.81
CA PHE A 82 -12.81 4.56 -4.39
C PHE A 82 -13.31 3.88 -3.08
N TYR A 83 -12.38 3.62 -2.16
CA TYR A 83 -12.54 3.00 -0.86
C TYR A 83 -11.98 3.96 0.18
N TYR A 84 -12.67 4.09 1.32
CA TYR A 84 -12.38 5.10 2.33
C TYR A 84 -12.22 4.50 3.73
N GLY A 85 -11.81 3.24 3.83
CA GLY A 85 -11.50 2.56 5.09
C GLY A 85 -10.07 2.76 5.60
N CYS A 86 -9.25 3.58 4.92
CA CYS A 86 -7.85 3.79 5.26
C CYS A 86 -7.73 4.62 6.55
N PRO A 87 -6.95 4.18 7.56
CA PRO A 87 -6.67 5.01 8.73
C PRO A 87 -6.07 6.37 8.34
N LEU A 88 -6.59 7.46 8.92
CA LEU A 88 -6.11 8.82 8.63
C LEU A 88 -4.63 9.02 9.04
N GLU A 89 -4.16 8.31 10.06
CA GLU A 89 -2.76 8.36 10.49
C GLU A 89 -1.77 7.87 9.40
N PHE A 90 -2.24 7.13 8.38
CA PHE A 90 -1.38 6.72 7.28
C PHE A 90 -1.01 7.88 6.35
N LEU A 91 -1.84 8.93 6.32
CA LEU A 91 -1.59 10.12 5.50
C LEU A 91 -0.32 10.87 5.95
N ASP A 92 0.01 10.78 7.24
CA ASP A 92 1.21 11.38 7.83
C ASP A 92 2.48 10.56 7.57
N LEU A 93 2.34 9.30 7.15
CA LEU A 93 3.47 8.41 6.87
C LEU A 93 3.78 8.32 5.36
N ALA A 94 2.76 8.43 4.51
CA ALA A 94 2.90 8.36 3.06
C ALA A 94 2.95 9.76 2.44
N HIS A 95 4.06 10.08 1.79
CA HIS A 95 4.30 11.40 1.18
C HIS A 95 4.52 11.35 -0.33
N ASP A 96 4.72 10.15 -0.88
CA ASP A 96 4.97 9.94 -2.30
C ASP A 96 3.73 9.33 -2.99
N GLU A 97 3.61 9.56 -4.29
CA GLU A 97 2.56 8.94 -5.13
C GLU A 97 1.14 9.18 -4.58
N THR A 98 0.91 10.40 -4.07
CA THR A 98 -0.33 10.78 -3.38
C THR A 98 -1.45 11.14 -4.34
N ASN A 99 -2.70 10.91 -3.94
CA ASN A 99 -3.88 11.41 -4.64
C ASN A 99 -4.68 12.34 -3.71
N GLN A 100 -4.58 13.66 -3.92
CA GLN A 100 -5.19 14.64 -3.04
C GLN A 100 -6.72 14.56 -3.04
N GLU A 101 -7.34 14.36 -4.20
CA GLU A 101 -8.80 14.23 -4.30
C GLU A 101 -9.31 13.06 -3.45
N TRP A 102 -8.59 11.92 -3.50
CA TRP A 102 -8.91 10.78 -2.65
C TRP A 102 -8.70 11.05 -1.16
N ARG A 103 -7.59 11.71 -0.77
CA ARG A 103 -7.32 12.07 0.65
C ARG A 103 -8.38 13.01 1.22
N ASP A 104 -8.84 13.97 0.42
CA ASP A 104 -9.89 14.90 0.81
C ASP A 104 -11.21 14.16 1.05
N ARG A 105 -11.55 13.20 0.17
CA ARG A 105 -12.73 12.34 0.33
C ARG A 105 -12.61 11.41 1.52
N LEU A 106 -11.46 10.74 1.71
CA LEU A 106 -11.19 9.90 2.87
C LEU A 106 -11.44 10.66 4.19
N THR A 107 -10.93 11.88 4.27
CA THR A 107 -11.11 12.73 5.46
C THR A 107 -12.58 13.07 5.71
N GLN A 108 -13.37 13.33 4.66
CA GLN A 108 -14.80 13.60 4.77
C GLN A 108 -15.56 12.38 5.27
N GLU A 109 -15.31 11.19 4.71
CA GLU A 109 -15.98 9.94 5.10
C GLU A 109 -15.69 9.55 6.56
N HIS A 110 -14.49 9.86 7.08
CA HIS A 110 -14.15 9.63 8.48
C HIS A 110 -14.83 10.60 9.48
N GLN A 111 -15.38 11.72 8.99
CA GLN A 111 -16.08 12.71 9.82
C GLN A 111 -17.61 12.48 9.85
N ALA A 112 -18.13 11.60 8.99
CA ALA A 112 -19.55 11.27 8.86
C ALA A 112 -19.96 10.15 9.84
#